data_AF-A0A497G5U8-F1
#
_entry.id   AF-A0A497G5U8-F1
#
_cell.length_a   1.000
_cell.length_b   1.000
_cell.length_c   1.000
_cell.angle_alpha   90.00
_cell.angle_beta   90.00
_cell.angle_gamma   90.00
#
_symmetry.space_group_name_H-M   'P 1'
#
loop_
_entity.id
_entity.type
_entity.pdbx_description
1 polymer ?
#
loop_
_entity_poly.entity_id
_entity_poly.type
_entity_poly.pdbx_seq_one_letter_code
_entity_poly.pdbx_strand_id
1 'polypeptide(L)'
;MRVGEREVILGLLSTFSFYSRVYEEASLAIGRLVGAMKGGVCEPYFHHLKHIFETTSKTFSSLCESGSRNFKVEIPDQSPERYLGSLIFRALTSINRAVEDVSESHPPSKSAALMIASSTISLNKLVSLSLTMLTTLLGEMDEEWFLWTRLVVEMVKEELAAQTKALEKVRDIIRVKWEDYEEV
;
A
#
# COMPACT_ATOMS: atom_id res chain seq x y z
N MET A 1 3.06 3.12 32.01
CA MET A 1 2.22 3.54 30.88
C MET A 1 0.93 4.11 31.42
N ARG A 2 0.67 5.39 31.15
CA ARG A 2 -0.61 6.07 31.47
C ARG A 2 -1.71 5.49 30.57
N VAL A 3 -2.97 5.61 31.00
CA VAL A 3 -4.13 5.06 30.27
C VAL A 3 -4.12 5.53 28.80
N GLY A 4 -3.99 6.84 28.57
CA GLY A 4 -3.91 7.45 27.22
C GLY A 4 -2.77 6.96 26.31
N GLU A 5 -1.60 6.65 26.87
CA GLU A 5 -0.44 6.18 26.09
C GLU A 5 -0.69 4.78 25.52
N ARG A 6 -1.37 3.93 26.31
CA ARG A 6 -1.69 2.57 25.89
C ARG A 6 -2.68 2.57 24.72
N GLU A 7 -3.70 3.43 24.75
CA GLU A 7 -4.64 3.54 23.64
C GLU A 7 -3.96 4.03 22.36
N VAL A 8 -3.04 4.99 22.46
CA VAL A 8 -2.25 5.48 21.31
C VAL A 8 -1.39 4.36 20.72
N ILE A 9 -0.68 3.59 21.56
CA ILE A 9 0.12 2.45 21.12
C ILE A 9 -0.75 1.40 20.41
N LEU A 10 -1.88 1.02 21.00
CA LEU A 10 -2.78 0.05 20.39
C LEU A 10 -3.34 0.56 19.05
N GLY A 11 -3.69 1.85 18.95
CA GLY A 11 -4.11 2.47 17.70
C GLY A 11 -3.02 2.47 16.63
N LEU A 12 -1.77 2.75 17.01
CA LEU A 12 -0.59 2.69 16.12
C LEU A 12 -0.37 1.26 15.60
N LEU A 13 -0.37 0.27 16.49
CA LEU A 13 -0.15 -1.13 16.13
C LEU A 13 -1.26 -1.67 15.23
N SER A 14 -2.52 -1.34 15.52
CA SER A 14 -3.65 -1.66 14.65
C SER A 14 -3.48 -1.06 13.25
N THR A 15 -3.05 0.20 13.19
CA THR A 15 -2.83 0.91 11.91
C THR A 15 -1.74 0.25 11.08
N PHE A 16 -0.60 -0.10 11.68
CA PHE A 16 0.48 -0.81 10.98
C PHE A 16 0.07 -2.21 10.55
N SER A 17 -0.61 -2.98 11.40
CA SER A 17 -1.14 -4.29 11.05
C SER A 17 -2.07 -4.21 9.83
N PHE A 18 -2.97 -3.23 9.82
CA PHE A 18 -3.87 -2.99 8.70
C PHE A 18 -3.13 -2.69 7.40
N TYR A 19 -2.18 -1.75 7.42
CA TYR A 19 -1.44 -1.39 6.22
C TYR A 19 -0.60 -2.57 5.71
N SER A 20 0.02 -3.33 6.62
CA SER A 20 0.73 -4.55 6.26
C SER A 20 -0.15 -5.48 5.42
N ARG A 21 -1.36 -5.76 5.91
CA ARG A 21 -2.33 -6.63 5.23
C ARG A 21 -2.80 -6.06 3.89
N VAL A 22 -3.12 -4.76 3.84
CA VAL A 22 -3.56 -4.10 2.60
C VAL A 22 -2.50 -4.22 1.50
N TYR A 23 -1.24 -3.97 1.84
CA TYR A 23 -0.14 -4.07 0.89
C TYR A 23 0.20 -5.53 0.53
N GLU A 24 0.02 -6.47 1.46
CA GLU A 24 0.15 -7.90 1.16
C GLU A 24 -0.91 -8.35 0.16
N GLU A 25 -2.19 -8.05 0.42
CA GLU A 25 -3.29 -8.40 -0.48
C GLU A 25 -3.11 -7.75 -1.86
N ALA A 26 -2.68 -6.49 -1.91
CA ALA A 26 -2.36 -5.79 -3.16
C ALA A 26 -1.21 -6.47 -3.91
N SER A 27 -0.14 -6.88 -3.22
CA SER A 27 0.96 -7.63 -3.82
C SER A 27 0.49 -8.96 -4.42
N LEU A 28 -0.31 -9.72 -3.67
CA LEU A 28 -0.84 -11.01 -4.15
C LEU A 28 -1.69 -10.83 -5.41
N ALA A 29 -2.50 -9.77 -5.47
CA ALA A 29 -3.28 -9.42 -6.65
C ALA A 29 -2.39 -9.09 -7.85
N ILE A 30 -1.45 -8.16 -7.70
CA ILE A 30 -0.52 -7.82 -8.78
C ILE A 30 0.34 -9.03 -9.20
N GLY A 31 0.66 -9.95 -8.28
CA GLY A 31 1.34 -11.20 -8.60
C GLY A 31 0.58 -12.09 -9.58
N ARG A 32 -0.75 -12.17 -9.46
CA ARG A 32 -1.61 -12.89 -10.42
C ARG A 32 -1.60 -12.21 -11.79
N LEU A 33 -1.68 -10.88 -11.81
CA LEU A 33 -1.64 -10.07 -13.02
C LEU A 33 -0.34 -10.22 -13.81
N VAL A 34 0.81 -10.20 -13.12
CA VAL A 34 2.13 -10.37 -13.76
C VAL A 34 2.18 -11.67 -14.58
N GLY A 35 1.63 -12.77 -14.03
CA GLY A 35 1.54 -14.04 -14.75
C GLY A 35 0.66 -13.95 -16.01
N ALA A 36 -0.44 -13.20 -15.95
CA ALA A 36 -1.35 -12.99 -17.08
C ALA A 36 -0.79 -12.06 -18.16
N MET A 37 0.10 -11.12 -17.80
CA MET A 37 0.68 -10.10 -18.69
C MET A 37 2.03 -10.51 -19.31
N LYS A 38 2.43 -11.78 -19.19
CA LYS A 38 3.79 -12.24 -19.57
C LYS A 38 4.15 -11.90 -21.02
N GLY A 39 5.31 -11.26 -21.22
CA GLY A 39 5.78 -10.77 -22.51
C GLY A 39 5.24 -9.40 -22.91
N GLY A 40 4.38 -8.80 -22.08
CA GLY A 40 3.75 -7.51 -22.38
C GLY A 40 4.61 -6.30 -22.04
N VAL A 41 4.40 -5.19 -22.77
CA VAL A 41 5.12 -3.93 -22.57
C VAL A 41 5.00 -3.40 -21.13
N CYS A 42 3.90 -3.75 -20.44
CA CYS A 42 3.64 -3.34 -19.07
C CYS A 42 4.06 -4.37 -18.00
N GLU A 43 4.53 -5.57 -18.37
CA GLU A 43 4.93 -6.62 -17.42
C GLU A 43 6.02 -6.15 -16.44
N PRO A 44 7.14 -5.52 -16.89
CA PRO A 44 8.21 -5.11 -15.97
C PRO A 44 7.73 -4.11 -14.91
N TYR A 45 6.74 -3.29 -15.26
CA TYR A 45 6.14 -2.36 -14.33
C TYR A 45 5.32 -3.06 -13.25
N PHE A 46 4.46 -4.01 -13.62
CA PHE A 46 3.68 -4.76 -12.64
C PHE A 46 4.60 -5.61 -11.74
N HIS A 47 5.72 -6.12 -12.26
CA HIS A 47 6.76 -6.75 -11.44
C HIS A 47 7.35 -5.80 -10.40
N HIS A 48 7.73 -4.59 -10.81
CA HIS A 48 8.27 -3.58 -9.90
C HIS A 48 7.24 -3.17 -8.84
N LEU A 49 5.98 -2.97 -9.25
CA LEU A 49 4.88 -2.65 -8.36
C LEU A 49 4.62 -3.74 -7.32
N LYS A 50 4.65 -5.01 -7.73
CA LYS A 50 4.53 -6.15 -6.81
C LYS A 50 5.61 -6.09 -5.73
N HIS A 51 6.87 -5.94 -6.13
CA HIS A 51 8.01 -5.87 -5.21
C HIS A 51 7.86 -4.72 -4.20
N ILE A 52 7.41 -3.56 -4.68
CA ILE A 52 7.09 -2.41 -3.85
C ILE A 52 6.07 -2.77 -2.77
N PHE A 53 4.93 -3.36 -3.16
CA PHE A 53 3.88 -3.74 -2.23
C PHE A 53 4.37 -4.76 -1.19
N GLU A 54 5.14 -5.76 -1.61
CA GLU A 54 5.75 -6.74 -0.69
C GLU A 54 6.67 -6.07 0.33
N THR A 55 7.50 -5.14 -0.11
CA THR A 55 8.47 -4.45 0.76
C THR A 55 7.75 -3.55 1.75
N THR A 56 6.78 -2.75 1.29
CA THR A 56 5.98 -1.87 2.14
C THR A 56 5.17 -2.67 3.17
N SER A 57 4.58 -3.79 2.77
CA SER A 57 3.89 -4.71 3.68
C SER A 57 4.82 -5.19 4.80
N LYS A 58 6.00 -5.72 4.45
CA LYS A 58 7.01 -6.18 5.42
C LYS A 58 7.46 -5.08 6.37
N THR A 59 7.63 -3.84 5.89
CA THR A 59 7.99 -2.69 6.74
C THR A 59 6.92 -2.45 7.80
N PHE A 60 5.64 -2.43 7.42
CA PHE A 60 4.56 -2.24 8.39
C PHE A 60 4.40 -3.41 9.35
N SER A 61 4.55 -4.67 8.89
CA SER A 61 4.58 -5.84 9.78
C SER A 61 5.68 -5.70 10.83
N SER A 62 6.88 -5.32 10.39
CA SER A 62 8.04 -5.16 11.27
C SER A 62 7.83 -4.06 12.32
N LEU A 63 7.21 -2.94 11.93
CA LEU A 63 6.82 -1.87 12.87
C LEU A 63 5.81 -2.37 13.91
N CYS A 64 4.80 -3.11 13.47
CA CYS A 64 3.77 -3.69 14.34
C CYS A 64 4.38 -4.69 15.35
N GLU A 65 5.17 -5.65 14.88
CA GLU A 65 5.83 -6.65 15.71
C GLU A 65 6.87 -6.04 16.67
N SER A 66 7.60 -5.03 16.21
CA SER A 66 8.55 -4.29 17.05
C SER A 66 7.83 -3.60 18.20
N GLY A 67 6.76 -2.86 17.94
CA GLY A 67 6.02 -2.17 18.99
C GLY A 67 5.27 -3.13 19.93
N SER A 68 4.67 -4.20 19.40
CA SER A 68 4.06 -5.25 20.23
C SER A 68 5.05 -5.83 21.24
N ARG A 69 6.28 -6.15 20.79
CA ARG A 69 7.35 -6.63 21.68
C ARG A 69 7.82 -5.58 22.67
N ASN A 70 8.04 -4.34 22.22
CA ASN A 70 8.55 -3.26 23.06
C ASN A 70 7.60 -2.94 24.23
N PHE A 71 6.30 -2.86 23.93
CA PHE A 71 5.28 -2.50 24.91
C PHE A 71 4.60 -3.69 25.59
N LYS A 72 4.98 -4.92 25.22
CA LYS A 72 4.41 -6.18 25.75
C LYS A 72 2.88 -6.21 25.64
N VAL A 73 2.37 -5.80 24.48
CA VAL A 73 0.94 -5.81 24.15
C VAL A 73 0.69 -6.73 22.97
N GLU A 74 -0.42 -7.46 22.99
CA GLU A 74 -0.87 -8.22 21.83
C GLU A 74 -1.23 -7.27 20.68
N ILE A 75 -1.01 -7.72 19.45
CA ILE A 75 -1.42 -6.98 18.26
C ILE A 75 -2.96 -6.96 18.26
N PRO A 76 -3.58 -5.78 18.37
CA PRO A 76 -5.03 -5.71 18.47
C PRO A 76 -5.68 -6.17 17.17
N ASP A 77 -6.63 -7.10 17.30
CA ASP A 77 -7.51 -7.56 16.22
C ASP A 77 -8.60 -6.52 15.97
N GLN A 78 -8.20 -5.30 15.60
CA GLN A 78 -9.13 -4.21 15.36
C GLN A 78 -9.38 -4.06 13.87
N SER A 79 -10.66 -4.15 13.49
CA SER A 79 -11.12 -3.78 12.15
C SER A 79 -10.99 -2.26 11.96
N PRO A 80 -10.15 -1.80 11.03
CA PRO A 80 -9.78 -0.39 10.87
C PRO A 80 -10.82 0.39 10.05
N GLU A 81 -12.06 -0.08 9.99
CA GLU A 81 -13.15 0.50 9.19
C GLU A 81 -13.53 1.95 9.56
N ARG A 82 -12.91 2.57 10.58
CA ARG A 82 -13.16 3.97 10.94
C ARG A 82 -12.47 4.92 9.96
N TYR A 83 -13.30 5.45 9.05
CA TYR A 83 -13.08 6.51 8.06
C TYR A 83 -11.93 6.32 7.07
N LEU A 84 -10.66 6.56 7.43
CA LEU A 84 -9.52 6.46 6.51
C LEU A 84 -9.28 5.00 6.07
N GLY A 85 -9.46 4.03 6.97
CA GLY A 85 -9.34 2.62 6.62
C GLY A 85 -10.40 2.16 5.62
N SER A 86 -11.60 2.75 5.63
CA SER A 86 -12.64 2.44 4.65
C SER A 86 -12.28 2.91 3.22
N LEU A 87 -11.61 4.06 3.08
CA LEU A 87 -11.15 4.57 1.78
C LEU A 87 -9.98 3.74 1.24
N ILE A 88 -9.04 3.37 2.12
CA ILE A 88 -7.91 2.49 1.80
C ILE A 88 -8.41 1.11 1.36
N PHE A 89 -9.39 0.54 2.09
CA PHE A 89 -10.02 -0.73 1.74
C PHE A 89 -10.75 -0.68 0.39
N ARG A 90 -11.47 0.41 0.11
CA ARG A 90 -12.09 0.64 -1.22
C ARG A 90 -11.06 0.69 -2.34
N ALA A 91 -9.93 1.36 -2.12
CA ALA A 91 -8.85 1.41 -3.10
C ALA A 91 -8.28 0.00 -3.37
N LEU A 92 -8.02 -0.78 -2.32
CA LEU A 92 -7.61 -2.18 -2.43
C LEU A 92 -8.63 -3.05 -3.18
N THR A 93 -9.91 -2.92 -2.84
CA THR A 93 -11.00 -3.64 -3.51
C THR A 93 -11.05 -3.31 -5.00
N SER A 94 -10.81 -2.04 -5.35
CA SER A 94 -10.77 -1.59 -6.75
C SER A 94 -9.56 -2.15 -7.50
N ILE A 95 -8.40 -2.25 -6.85
CA ILE A 95 -7.22 -2.94 -7.39
C ILE A 95 -7.53 -4.41 -7.66
N ASN A 96 -8.10 -5.12 -6.67
CA ASN A 96 -8.41 -6.55 -6.78
C ASN A 96 -9.37 -6.84 -7.95
N ARG A 97 -10.46 -6.08 -8.05
CA ARG A 97 -11.42 -6.22 -9.16
C ARG A 97 -10.78 -5.93 -10.51
N ALA A 98 -10.01 -4.85 -10.62
CA ALA A 98 -9.35 -4.51 -11.88
C ALA A 98 -8.28 -5.55 -12.27
N VAL A 99 -7.61 -6.17 -11.30
CA VAL A 99 -6.70 -7.30 -11.56
C VAL A 99 -7.44 -8.52 -12.09
N GLU A 100 -8.60 -8.86 -11.53
CA GLU A 100 -9.46 -9.95 -12.02
C GLU A 100 -9.91 -9.67 -13.46
N ASP A 101 -10.42 -8.47 -13.73
CA ASP A 101 -10.85 -8.04 -15.07
C ASP A 101 -9.72 -8.15 -16.12
N VAL A 102 -8.48 -7.77 -15.76
CA VAL A 102 -7.34 -7.93 -16.69
C VAL A 102 -6.98 -9.40 -16.89
N SER A 103 -7.02 -10.21 -15.82
CA SER A 103 -6.60 -11.62 -15.88
C SER A 103 -7.58 -12.49 -16.69
N GLU A 104 -8.86 -12.10 -16.75
CA GLU A 104 -9.91 -12.81 -17.47
C GLU A 104 -10.08 -12.34 -18.93
N SER A 105 -9.56 -11.16 -19.29
CA SER A 105 -9.69 -10.59 -20.64
C SER A 105 -8.57 -11.02 -21.60
N HIS A 106 -8.95 -11.34 -22.84
CA HIS A 106 -8.02 -11.62 -23.94
C HIS A 106 -8.44 -10.81 -25.20
N PRO A 107 -7.67 -9.78 -25.61
CA PRO A 107 -6.45 -9.28 -24.97
C PRO A 107 -6.72 -8.60 -23.62
N PRO A 108 -5.68 -8.42 -22.78
CA PRO A 108 -5.75 -7.67 -21.52
C PRO A 108 -6.44 -6.30 -21.70
N SER A 109 -7.32 -5.94 -20.77
CA SER A 109 -8.08 -4.69 -20.85
C SER A 109 -7.25 -3.43 -20.49
N LYS A 110 -7.15 -2.48 -21.43
CA LYS A 110 -6.55 -1.13 -21.23
C LYS A 110 -7.17 -0.40 -20.04
N SER A 111 -8.50 -0.43 -19.96
CA SER A 111 -9.25 0.30 -18.95
C SER A 111 -8.98 -0.25 -17.56
N ALA A 112 -8.86 -1.57 -17.43
CA ALA A 112 -8.56 -2.22 -16.17
C ALA A 112 -7.09 -2.01 -15.75
N ALA A 113 -6.13 -2.03 -16.69
CA ALA A 113 -4.74 -1.64 -16.41
C ALA A 113 -4.61 -0.18 -15.93
N LEU A 114 -5.34 0.75 -16.55
CA LEU A 114 -5.42 2.15 -16.10
C LEU A 114 -6.09 2.29 -14.73
N MET A 115 -7.09 1.44 -14.44
CA MET A 115 -7.77 1.41 -13.16
C MET A 115 -6.85 0.89 -12.06
N ILE A 116 -6.02 -0.13 -12.32
CA ILE A 116 -4.99 -0.60 -11.38
C ILE A 116 -4.05 0.55 -11.05
N ALA A 117 -3.44 1.18 -12.05
CA ALA A 117 -2.49 2.28 -11.82
C ALA A 117 -3.14 3.44 -11.02
N SER A 118 -4.36 3.83 -11.37
CA SER A 118 -5.08 4.93 -10.72
C SER A 118 -5.51 4.59 -9.28
N SER A 119 -5.92 3.35 -9.03
CA SER A 119 -6.32 2.87 -7.70
C SER A 119 -5.10 2.73 -6.80
N THR A 120 -3.96 2.27 -7.33
CA THR A 120 -2.68 2.24 -6.61
C THR A 120 -2.20 3.65 -6.24
N ILE A 121 -2.25 4.60 -7.19
CA ILE A 121 -1.91 6.01 -6.91
C ILE A 121 -2.78 6.54 -5.75
N SER A 122 -4.07 6.25 -5.78
CA SER A 122 -5.02 6.68 -4.73
C SER A 122 -4.71 6.03 -3.40
N LEU A 123 -4.41 4.72 -3.39
CA LEU A 123 -3.99 3.97 -2.21
C LEU A 123 -2.75 4.61 -1.56
N ASN A 124 -1.69 4.83 -2.34
CA ASN A 124 -0.45 5.42 -1.83
C ASN A 124 -0.67 6.84 -1.28
N LYS A 125 -1.49 7.66 -1.94
CA LYS A 125 -1.84 9.01 -1.46
C LYS A 125 -2.61 8.96 -0.13
N LEU A 126 -3.59 8.05 -0.01
CA LEU A 126 -4.39 7.89 1.22
C LEU A 126 -3.54 7.40 2.39
N VAL A 127 -2.68 6.39 2.15
CA VAL A 127 -1.75 5.88 3.17
C VAL A 127 -0.78 6.98 3.58
N SER A 128 -0.16 7.68 2.62
CA SER A 128 0.78 8.78 2.90
C SER A 128 0.14 9.91 3.73
N LEU A 129 -1.11 10.27 3.44
CA LEU A 129 -1.86 11.25 4.25
C LEU A 129 -2.05 10.75 5.68
N SER A 130 -2.45 9.50 5.85
CA SER A 130 -2.63 8.90 7.18
C SER A 130 -1.32 8.81 7.96
N LEU A 131 -0.22 8.41 7.30
CA LEU A 131 1.11 8.41 7.91
C LEU A 131 1.57 9.82 8.30
N THR A 132 1.19 10.85 7.54
CA THR A 132 1.49 12.25 7.91
C THR A 132 0.84 12.62 9.24
N MET A 133 -0.44 12.27 9.42
CA MET A 133 -1.13 12.48 10.70
C MET A 133 -0.46 11.69 11.83
N LEU A 134 -0.03 10.46 11.53
CA LEU A 134 0.70 9.60 12.47
C LEU A 134 2.02 10.23 12.92
N THR A 135 2.81 10.76 11.98
CA THR A 135 4.11 11.38 12.27
C THR A 135 3.99 12.62 13.14
N THR A 136 2.89 13.38 13.01
CA THR A 136 2.59 14.51 13.91
C THR A 136 2.36 14.02 15.33
N LEU A 137 1.52 12.99 15.52
CA LEU A 137 1.24 12.40 16.84
C LEU A 137 2.49 11.81 17.50
N LEU A 138 3.30 11.09 16.72
CA LEU A 138 4.56 10.51 17.19
C LEU A 138 5.59 11.58 17.60
N GLY A 139 5.53 12.76 16.98
CA GLY A 139 6.41 13.88 17.30
C GLY A 139 6.16 14.51 18.68
N GLU A 140 5.03 14.20 19.31
CA GLU A 140 4.67 14.68 20.66
C GLU A 140 5.12 13.70 21.76
N MET A 141 5.74 12.57 21.40
CA MET A 141 6.15 11.52 22.34
C MET A 141 7.68 11.42 22.47
N ASP A 142 8.18 11.45 23.72
CA ASP A 142 9.61 11.51 24.05
C ASP A 142 10.30 10.13 24.20
N GLU A 143 9.64 9.02 23.85
CA GLU A 143 10.28 7.69 23.94
C GLU A 143 11.02 7.31 22.65
N GLU A 144 12.18 6.65 22.81
CA GLU A 144 13.08 6.25 21.71
C GLU A 144 12.37 5.43 20.62
N TRP A 145 11.45 4.54 20.99
CA TRP A 145 10.71 3.74 20.01
C TRP A 145 9.81 4.59 19.12
N PHE A 146 9.20 5.66 19.64
CA PHE A 146 8.37 6.57 18.84
C PHE A 146 9.22 7.40 17.89
N LEU A 147 10.41 7.84 18.31
CA LEU A 147 11.36 8.52 17.44
C LEU A 147 11.81 7.63 16.28
N TRP A 148 12.19 6.38 16.57
CA TRP A 148 12.58 5.42 15.53
C TRP A 148 11.41 5.11 14.59
N THR A 149 10.22 4.87 15.14
CA THR A 149 9.00 4.62 14.36
C THR A 149 8.68 5.80 13.45
N ARG A 150 8.81 7.03 13.95
CA ARG A 150 8.61 8.24 13.14
C ARG A 150 9.59 8.30 11.96
N LEU A 151 10.88 8.02 12.18
CA LEU A 151 11.88 7.99 11.11
C LEU A 151 11.53 6.96 10.03
N VAL A 152 11.16 5.74 10.43
CA VAL A 152 10.75 4.70 9.48
C VAL A 152 9.48 5.11 8.73
N VAL A 153 8.50 5.69 9.40
CA VAL A 153 7.26 6.16 8.75
C VAL A 153 7.55 7.28 7.75
N GLU A 154 8.44 8.22 8.07
CA GLU A 154 8.87 9.26 7.12
C GLU A 154 9.56 8.65 5.89
N MET A 155 10.44 7.67 6.08
CA MET A 155 11.06 6.94 4.96
C MET A 155 10.00 6.24 4.09
N VAL A 156 9.00 5.60 4.71
CA VAL A 156 7.88 4.99 3.97
C VAL A 156 7.11 6.05 3.20
N LYS A 157 6.85 7.23 3.77
CA LYS A 157 6.15 8.32 3.07
C LYS A 157 6.91 8.80 1.84
N GLU A 158 8.23 9.00 1.96
CA GLU A 158 9.07 9.40 0.82
C GLU A 158 9.06 8.35 -0.28
N GLU A 159 9.16 7.08 0.10
CA GLU A 159 9.10 5.95 -0.82
C GLU A 159 7.73 5.87 -1.52
N LEU A 160 6.62 5.97 -0.77
CA LEU A 160 5.27 6.04 -1.35
C LEU A 160 5.10 7.23 -2.31
N ALA A 161 5.73 8.37 -2.02
CA ALA A 161 5.69 9.54 -2.90
C ALA A 161 6.49 9.33 -4.20
N ALA A 162 7.68 8.72 -4.11
CA ALA A 162 8.48 8.34 -5.27
C ALA A 162 7.74 7.35 -6.17
N GLN A 163 7.14 6.32 -5.56
CA GLN A 163 6.31 5.34 -6.24
C GLN A 163 5.09 5.98 -6.90
N THR A 164 4.41 6.88 -6.21
CA THR A 164 3.26 7.61 -6.76
C THR A 164 3.63 8.33 -8.06
N LYS A 165 4.78 9.02 -8.09
CA LYS A 165 5.28 9.69 -9.29
C LYS A 165 5.64 8.70 -10.40
N ALA A 166 6.21 7.55 -10.06
CA ALA A 166 6.54 6.51 -11.04
C ALA A 166 5.27 5.89 -11.66
N LEU A 167 4.26 5.59 -10.84
CA LEU A 167 2.95 5.08 -11.27
C LEU A 167 2.22 6.09 -12.16
N GLU A 168 2.31 7.39 -11.86
CA GLU A 168 1.74 8.44 -12.71
C GLU A 168 2.35 8.41 -14.11
N LYS A 169 3.68 8.27 -14.22
CA LYS A 169 4.37 8.10 -15.52
C LYS A 169 3.92 6.84 -16.24
N VAL A 170 3.77 5.72 -15.54
CA VAL A 170 3.34 4.47 -16.18
C VAL A 170 1.89 4.53 -16.63
N ARG A 171 1.00 5.13 -15.85
CA ARG A 171 -0.37 5.39 -16.30
C ARG A 171 -0.38 6.17 -17.61
N ASP A 172 0.51 7.15 -17.76
CA ASP A 172 0.63 7.91 -19.01
C ASP A 172 1.23 7.07 -20.14
N ILE A 173 2.18 6.18 -19.86
CA ILE A 173 2.68 5.19 -20.83
C ILE A 173 1.55 4.27 -21.30
N ILE A 174 0.74 3.71 -20.38
CA ILE A 174 -0.41 2.84 -20.70
C ILE A 174 -1.42 3.61 -21.57
N ARG A 175 -1.67 4.89 -21.29
CA ARG A 175 -2.59 5.70 -22.12
C ARG A 175 -2.14 5.75 -23.59
N VAL A 176 -0.83 5.91 -23.82
CA VAL A 176 -0.25 6.15 -25.15
C VAL A 176 0.11 4.85 -25.87
N LYS A 177 0.75 3.89 -25.20
CA LYS A 177 1.38 2.72 -25.83
C LYS A 177 0.53 1.44 -25.83
N TRP A 178 -0.66 1.47 -25.26
CA TRP A 178 -1.50 0.26 -25.23
C TRP A 178 -2.07 -0.12 -26.60
N GLU A 179 -2.13 0.84 -27.54
CA GLU A 179 -2.61 0.59 -28.91
C GLU A 179 -1.69 -0.36 -29.69
N ASP A 180 -0.38 -0.42 -29.35
CA ASP A 180 0.57 -1.37 -29.93
C ASP A 180 0.31 -2.84 -29.51
N TYR A 181 -0.61 -3.09 -28.58
CA TYR A 181 -0.97 -4.43 -28.08
C TYR A 181 -2.26 -4.99 -28.70
N GLU A 182 -3.08 -4.16 -29.35
CA GLU A 182 -4.30 -4.60 -30.05
C GLU A 182 -4.02 -5.07 -31.48
N GLU A 183 -2.81 -4.84 -32.01
CA GLU A 183 -2.39 -5.21 -33.38
C GLU A 183 -1.63 -6.55 -33.49
N VAL A 184 -1.51 -7.35 -32.41
CA VAL A 184 -0.84 -8.67 -32.41
C VAL A 184 -1.81 -9.82 -32.20
#